data_AF-A0A3L7T8R8-F1
#
_entry.id   AF-A0A3L7T8R8-F1
#
_cell.length_a   1.000
_cell.length_b   1.000
_cell.length_c   1.000
_cell.angle_alpha   90.00
_cell.angle_beta   90.00
_cell.angle_gamma   90.00
#
_symmetry.space_group_name_H-M   'P 1'
#
loop_
_entity.id
_entity.type
_entity.pdbx_description
1 polymer ?
#
loop_
_entity_poly.entity_id
_entity_poly.type
_entity_poly.pdbx_seq_one_letter_code
_entity_poly.pdbx_strand_id
1 'polypeptide(L)'
;MTIFSPRWSDDDFEGLVEVSIGGRTVYRSRMLHPSAGEFFLTPPTASLWIRSDTGGSGGYSTTYLFNPDADGAFLPIAVLENGSFQAGVWVQPDVTYRYWLTAGVASPVPVLRAHACQTGLRFLDPTAADAPSTEQLSALKSSIANTAVEDGFSRDLILAPTLRGFLDLVYAGRATDGWLFFRECYDLGLERLHKSGRAGDLPRSRTAFESMLLAHMGTSPYFGELIRRNRGSIAPPPER
;
A
#
# COMPACT_ATOMS: atom_id res chain seq x y z
N MET A 1 6.58 -15.85 -29.34
CA MET A 1 6.23 -14.43 -29.15
C MET A 1 7.51 -13.73 -28.75
N THR A 2 8.08 -12.91 -29.62
CA THR A 2 9.30 -12.17 -29.29
C THR A 2 8.86 -10.79 -28.81
N ILE A 3 8.88 -10.57 -27.51
CA ILE A 3 8.74 -9.22 -26.96
C ILE A 3 10.07 -8.55 -27.26
N PHE A 4 10.05 -7.62 -28.22
CA PHE A 4 11.13 -6.66 -28.31
C PHE A 4 11.06 -5.84 -27.03
N SER A 5 12.15 -5.82 -26.25
CA SER A 5 12.32 -4.91 -25.13
C SER A 5 11.74 -3.54 -25.48
N PRO A 6 11.07 -2.83 -24.54
CA PRO A 6 10.59 -1.49 -24.81
C PRO A 6 11.70 -0.71 -25.51
N ARG A 7 11.42 -0.21 -26.72
CA ARG A 7 12.35 0.66 -27.42
C ARG A 7 12.40 1.94 -26.62
N TRP A 8 13.50 2.14 -25.91
CA TRP A 8 13.90 3.44 -25.41
C TRP A 8 14.23 4.24 -26.67
N SER A 9 13.40 5.22 -27.04
CA SER A 9 13.83 6.16 -28.06
C SER A 9 15.10 6.81 -27.55
N ASP A 10 16.12 6.91 -28.40
CA ASP A 10 17.37 7.61 -28.09
C ASP A 10 17.17 9.11 -27.77
N ASP A 11 15.91 9.59 -27.82
CA ASP A 11 15.46 10.91 -27.40
C ASP A 11 14.71 10.84 -26.05
N ASP A 12 15.36 11.36 -25.01
CA ASP A 12 14.96 11.47 -23.59
C ASP A 12 13.64 12.23 -23.29
N PHE A 13 12.82 12.55 -24.30
CA PHE A 13 11.71 13.50 -24.13
C PHE A 13 10.30 12.91 -24.22
N GLU A 14 10.13 11.72 -24.77
CA GLU A 14 8.83 11.07 -24.83
C GLU A 14 8.98 9.64 -24.36
N GLY A 15 8.69 9.36 -23.08
CA GLY A 15 8.65 8.00 -22.55
C GLY A 15 7.53 7.19 -23.23
N LEU A 16 7.74 6.81 -24.48
CA LEU A 16 6.78 6.15 -25.34
C LEU A 16 7.00 4.65 -25.23
N VAL A 17 5.97 3.94 -24.78
CA VAL A 17 5.98 2.47 -24.75
C VAL A 17 5.16 1.96 -25.92
N GLU A 18 5.79 1.15 -26.76
CA GLU A 18 5.16 0.43 -27.87
C GLU A 18 5.33 -1.07 -27.69
N VAL A 19 4.22 -1.82 -27.83
CA VAL A 19 4.23 -3.28 -27.88
C VAL A 19 3.77 -3.72 -29.25
N SER A 20 4.54 -4.62 -29.87
CA SER A 20 4.26 -5.15 -31.21
C SER A 20 4.17 -6.67 -31.21
N ILE A 21 3.13 -7.21 -31.86
CA ILE A 21 2.94 -8.66 -32.07
C ILE A 21 2.97 -8.92 -33.57
N GLY A 22 3.89 -9.79 -34.01
CA GLY A 22 4.04 -10.14 -35.42
C GLY A 22 4.35 -8.94 -36.33
N GLY A 23 5.08 -7.94 -35.80
CA GLY A 23 5.40 -6.70 -36.53
C GLY A 23 4.30 -5.64 -36.53
N ARG A 24 3.11 -5.93 -36.01
CA ARG A 24 2.02 -4.96 -35.84
C ARG A 24 2.07 -4.37 -34.43
N THR A 25 2.11 -3.04 -34.32
CA THR A 25 1.93 -2.35 -33.03
C THR A 25 0.52 -2.61 -32.51
N VAL A 26 0.43 -3.18 -31.32
CA VAL A 26 -0.83 -3.53 -30.64
C VAL A 26 -1.11 -2.65 -29.42
N TYR A 27 -0.08 -2.00 -28.87
CA TYR A 27 -0.22 -1.05 -27.78
C TYR A 27 0.79 0.08 -27.93
N ARG A 28 0.34 1.30 -27.64
CA ARG A 28 1.16 2.51 -27.68
C ARG A 28 0.66 3.47 -26.62
N SER A 29 1.51 3.84 -25.67
CA SER A 29 1.17 4.85 -24.65
C SER A 29 2.40 5.67 -24.27
N ARG A 30 2.18 6.96 -23.99
CA ARG A 30 3.16 7.75 -23.27
C ARG A 30 3.11 7.39 -21.78
N MET A 31 4.27 7.29 -21.17
CA MET A 31 4.52 6.87 -19.81
C MET A 31 5.71 7.65 -19.25
N LEU A 32 5.62 8.05 -18.00
CA LEU A 32 6.76 8.60 -17.26
C LEU A 32 7.61 7.44 -16.73
N HIS A 33 8.92 7.54 -16.88
CA HIS A 33 9.93 6.57 -16.43
C HIS A 33 9.49 5.10 -16.53
N PRO A 34 9.20 4.58 -17.75
CA PRO A 34 8.59 3.27 -17.89
C PRO A 34 9.53 2.13 -17.52
N SER A 35 8.97 1.05 -16.97
CA SER A 35 9.62 -0.25 -16.80
C SER A 35 8.68 -1.37 -17.23
N ALA A 36 9.21 -2.52 -17.61
CA ALA A 36 8.39 -3.65 -18.07
C ALA A 36 9.04 -5.00 -17.72
N GLY A 37 8.23 -6.05 -17.68
CA GLY A 37 8.71 -7.41 -17.47
C GLY A 37 7.64 -8.46 -17.75
N GLU A 38 8.06 -9.71 -17.73
CA GLU A 38 7.21 -10.87 -17.99
C GLU A 38 7.15 -11.79 -16.78
N PHE A 39 6.05 -12.49 -16.61
CA PHE A 39 5.92 -13.56 -15.62
C PHE A 39 4.86 -14.58 -16.05
N PHE A 40 4.86 -15.76 -15.43
CA PHE A 40 3.92 -16.83 -15.73
C PHE A 40 2.90 -16.95 -14.59
N LEU A 41 1.65 -16.54 -14.82
CA LEU A 41 0.54 -16.77 -13.88
C LEU A 41 0.14 -18.24 -13.83
N THR A 42 0.05 -18.87 -15.00
CA THR A 42 -0.23 -20.28 -15.21
C THR A 42 0.38 -20.68 -16.55
N PRO A 43 1.24 -21.71 -16.62
CA PRO A 43 1.74 -22.20 -17.90
C PRO A 43 0.57 -22.55 -18.84
N PRO A 44 0.65 -22.28 -20.16
CA PRO A 44 1.84 -21.86 -20.92
C PRO A 44 1.94 -20.35 -21.22
N THR A 45 1.00 -19.52 -20.74
CA THR A 45 0.87 -18.13 -21.21
C THR A 45 1.65 -17.16 -20.31
N ALA A 46 2.67 -16.50 -20.86
CA ALA A 46 3.39 -15.42 -20.18
C ALA A 46 2.52 -14.16 -20.14
N SER A 47 2.35 -13.56 -18.96
CA SER A 47 1.74 -12.23 -18.79
C SER A 47 2.82 -11.16 -18.87
N LEU A 48 2.53 -10.06 -19.58
CA LEU A 48 3.39 -8.88 -19.66
C LEU A 48 2.86 -7.83 -18.67
N TRP A 49 3.75 -7.20 -17.91
CA TRP A 49 3.42 -5.97 -17.19
C TRP A 49 4.26 -4.81 -17.70
N ILE A 50 3.65 -3.63 -17.69
CA ILE A 50 4.28 -2.35 -18.01
C ILE A 50 3.94 -1.39 -16.88
N ARG A 51 4.93 -0.71 -16.32
CA ARG A 51 4.78 0.24 -15.22
C ARG A 51 5.23 1.61 -15.69
N SER A 52 4.47 2.63 -15.33
CA SER A 52 4.85 4.03 -15.44
C SER A 52 5.02 4.62 -14.05
N ASP A 53 6.14 5.28 -13.81
CA ASP A 53 6.47 5.94 -12.55
C ASP A 53 6.52 7.46 -12.77
N THR A 54 5.82 8.23 -11.94
CA THR A 54 5.75 9.70 -12.10
C THR A 54 7.06 10.42 -11.76
N GLY A 55 8.03 9.73 -11.14
CA GLY A 55 9.23 10.32 -10.56
C GLY A 55 8.96 11.12 -9.28
N GLY A 56 10.00 11.37 -8.47
CA GLY A 56 9.95 12.21 -7.26
C GLY A 56 9.85 11.47 -5.90
N SER A 57 10.07 12.19 -4.80
CA SER A 57 10.05 11.66 -3.41
C SER A 57 8.67 11.12 -2.98
N GLY A 58 7.63 11.53 -3.70
CA GLY A 58 6.25 11.08 -3.60
C GLY A 58 5.88 9.89 -4.49
N GLY A 59 6.81 9.38 -5.30
CA GLY A 59 6.59 8.53 -6.49
C GLY A 59 5.27 7.75 -6.51
N TYR A 60 4.37 8.18 -7.39
CA TYR A 60 3.20 7.41 -7.76
C TYR A 60 3.52 6.55 -8.98
N SER A 61 2.81 5.45 -9.13
CA SER A 61 2.99 4.60 -10.29
C SER A 61 1.69 3.99 -10.76
N THR A 62 1.69 3.56 -12.01
CA THR A 62 0.59 2.83 -12.61
C THR A 62 1.16 1.63 -13.33
N THR A 63 0.73 0.43 -12.92
CA THR A 63 1.14 -0.83 -13.54
C THR A 63 -0.03 -1.41 -14.34
N TYR A 64 0.21 -1.63 -15.62
CA TYR A 64 -0.69 -2.23 -16.58
C TYR A 64 -0.30 -3.69 -16.76
N LEU A 65 -1.26 -4.60 -16.63
CA LEU A 65 -1.06 -6.01 -16.87
C LEU A 65 -1.76 -6.43 -18.16
N PHE A 66 -1.05 -7.17 -19.00
CA PHE A 66 -1.53 -7.70 -20.26
C PHE A 66 -1.41 -9.22 -20.25
N ASN A 67 -2.47 -9.89 -20.69
CA ASN A 67 -2.37 -11.26 -21.14
C ASN A 67 -2.33 -11.25 -22.67
N PRO A 68 -1.32 -11.85 -23.30
CA PRO A 68 -1.29 -11.97 -24.74
C PRO A 68 -2.37 -12.98 -25.16
N ASP A 69 -3.53 -12.48 -25.55
CA ASP A 69 -4.51 -13.29 -26.25
C ASP A 69 -4.15 -13.35 -27.73
N ALA A 70 -4.35 -14.52 -28.36
CA ALA A 70 -4.00 -14.75 -29.75
C ALA A 70 -4.88 -13.93 -30.72
N ASP A 71 -6.06 -13.50 -30.25
CA ASP A 71 -7.10 -12.85 -31.06
C ASP A 71 -6.92 -11.33 -31.25
N GLY A 72 -5.82 -10.76 -30.74
CA GLY A 72 -5.29 -9.49 -31.24
C GLY A 72 -5.80 -8.19 -30.60
N ALA A 73 -6.62 -8.25 -29.54
CA ALA A 73 -6.90 -7.10 -28.68
C ALA A 73 -5.88 -7.04 -27.53
N PHE A 74 -5.02 -6.02 -27.51
CA PHE A 74 -3.99 -5.83 -26.48
C PHE A 74 -4.41 -4.71 -25.52
N LEU A 75 -5.44 -4.99 -24.72
CA LEU A 75 -5.89 -4.12 -23.64
C LEU A 75 -5.40 -4.65 -22.30
N PRO A 76 -5.09 -3.77 -21.33
CA PRO A 76 -4.71 -4.23 -20.00
C PRO A 76 -5.89 -4.96 -19.36
N ILE A 77 -5.66 -6.17 -18.87
CA ILE A 77 -6.64 -6.94 -18.10
C ILE A 77 -6.78 -6.41 -16.67
N ALA A 78 -5.77 -5.67 -16.19
CA ALA A 78 -5.80 -4.96 -14.92
C ALA A 78 -4.91 -3.71 -15.00
N VAL A 79 -5.34 -2.64 -14.31
CA VAL A 79 -4.56 -1.42 -14.07
C VAL A 79 -4.45 -1.26 -12.56
N LEU A 80 -3.22 -1.11 -12.07
CA LEU A 80 -2.91 -1.02 -10.65
C LEU A 80 -2.26 0.32 -10.37
N GLU A 81 -2.77 1.04 -9.38
CA GLU A 81 -2.14 2.27 -8.88
C GLU A 81 -1.17 1.90 -7.76
N ASN A 82 0.12 2.22 -7.91
CA ASN A 82 1.17 1.95 -6.92
C ASN A 82 1.50 0.48 -6.68
N GLY A 83 0.78 -0.45 -7.32
CA GLY A 83 1.00 -1.88 -7.21
C GLY A 83 2.31 -2.36 -7.83
N SER A 84 2.80 -3.51 -7.37
CA SER A 84 3.95 -4.20 -7.97
C SER A 84 3.78 -5.71 -7.93
N PHE A 85 4.49 -6.42 -8.80
CA PHE A 85 4.52 -7.88 -8.77
C PHE A 85 5.69 -8.36 -7.92
N GLN A 86 5.42 -9.19 -6.90
CA GLN A 86 6.45 -9.70 -5.99
C GLN A 86 6.16 -11.18 -5.68
N ALA A 87 7.17 -12.04 -5.82
CA ALA A 87 7.12 -13.44 -5.42
C ALA A 87 5.86 -14.22 -5.91
N GLY A 88 5.42 -13.98 -7.15
CA GLY A 88 4.28 -14.70 -7.73
C GLY A 88 2.91 -14.08 -7.42
N VAL A 89 2.83 -12.97 -6.68
CA VAL A 89 1.59 -12.29 -6.32
C VAL A 89 1.66 -10.79 -6.58
N TRP A 90 0.50 -10.16 -6.77
CA TRP A 90 0.42 -8.70 -6.81
C TRP A 90 0.38 -8.15 -5.40
N VAL A 91 1.19 -7.13 -5.15
CA VAL A 91 1.21 -6.34 -3.92
C VAL A 91 0.66 -4.97 -4.24
N GLN A 92 -0.48 -4.66 -3.64
CA GLN A 92 -1.27 -3.46 -3.87
C GLN A 92 -1.20 -2.56 -2.61
N PRO A 93 -0.38 -1.50 -2.62
CA PRO A 93 -0.30 -0.59 -1.49
C PRO A 93 -1.52 0.33 -1.39
N ASP A 94 -1.84 0.73 -0.17
CA ASP A 94 -2.80 1.79 0.10
C ASP A 94 -2.08 3.08 0.49
N VAL A 95 -2.12 4.04 -0.43
CA VAL A 95 -1.50 5.36 -0.26
C VAL A 95 -2.40 6.36 0.47
N THR A 96 -3.60 5.98 0.89
CA THR A 96 -4.56 6.83 1.63
C THR A 96 -3.97 7.43 2.91
N TYR A 97 -3.00 6.74 3.53
CA TYR A 97 -2.38 7.18 4.78
C TYR A 97 -1.08 7.96 4.55
N ARG A 98 -0.64 8.09 3.29
CA ARG A 98 0.58 8.81 2.94
C ARG A 98 0.39 10.30 3.16
N TYR A 99 1.33 10.94 3.86
CA TYR A 99 1.30 12.37 4.20
C TYR A 99 0.06 12.83 5.00
N TRP A 100 -0.68 11.90 5.61
CA TRP A 100 -1.87 12.27 6.38
C TRP A 100 -1.49 12.79 7.78
N LEU A 101 -0.97 11.91 8.64
CA LEU A 101 -0.57 12.26 10.00
C LEU A 101 0.94 12.27 10.20
N THR A 102 1.73 11.95 9.20
CA THR A 102 3.20 11.76 9.30
C THR A 102 3.87 12.29 8.05
N ALA A 103 5.15 12.67 8.12
CA ALA A 103 5.91 13.04 6.93
C ALA A 103 6.15 11.84 6.00
N GLY A 104 6.60 12.13 4.77
CA GLY A 104 6.61 11.16 3.66
C GLY A 104 7.29 9.82 3.95
N VAL A 105 8.51 9.84 4.49
CA VAL A 105 9.25 8.59 4.80
C VAL A 105 8.67 7.83 5.99
N ALA A 106 8.03 8.55 6.90
CA ALA A 106 7.40 8.03 8.11
C ALA A 106 5.98 7.51 7.86
N SER A 107 5.42 7.78 6.67
CA SER A 107 4.04 7.44 6.37
C SER A 107 3.83 5.93 6.23
N PRO A 108 2.83 5.37 6.92
CA PRO A 108 2.48 3.97 6.72
C PRO A 108 1.87 3.80 5.32
N VAL A 109 2.26 2.72 4.66
CA VAL A 109 1.70 2.30 3.37
C VAL A 109 1.41 0.81 3.47
N PRO A 110 0.28 0.43 4.10
CA PRO A 110 -0.09 -0.98 4.23
C PRO A 110 -0.38 -1.57 2.86
N VAL A 111 -0.25 -2.89 2.73
CA VAL A 111 -0.33 -3.59 1.44
C VAL A 111 -1.35 -4.72 1.47
N LEU A 112 -1.99 -4.95 0.33
CA LEU A 112 -2.86 -6.10 0.09
C LEU A 112 -2.24 -7.00 -0.98
N ARG A 113 -2.35 -8.32 -0.80
CA ARG A 113 -2.00 -9.28 -1.84
C ARG A 113 -3.19 -9.56 -2.74
N ALA A 114 -2.95 -9.72 -4.04
CA ALA A 114 -3.99 -10.01 -5.02
C ALA A 114 -3.48 -10.91 -6.16
N HIS A 115 -4.43 -11.51 -6.87
CA HIS A 115 -4.25 -11.97 -8.23
C HIS A 115 -4.99 -11.04 -9.19
N ALA A 116 -4.40 -10.77 -10.34
CA ALA A 116 -5.15 -10.14 -11.40
C ALA A 116 -6.13 -11.12 -12.02
N CYS A 117 -7.33 -10.64 -12.35
CA CYS A 117 -8.35 -11.35 -13.10
C CYS A 117 -8.90 -10.42 -14.19
N GLN A 118 -9.76 -10.95 -15.07
CA GLN A 118 -10.34 -10.19 -16.18
C GLN A 118 -11.16 -8.96 -15.73
N THR A 119 -11.62 -8.94 -14.47
CA THR A 119 -12.43 -7.87 -13.89
C THR A 119 -11.64 -6.98 -12.93
N GLY A 120 -10.31 -7.05 -12.91
CA GLY A 120 -9.44 -6.26 -12.03
C GLY A 120 -8.63 -7.11 -11.04
N LEU A 121 -8.66 -6.75 -9.75
CA LEU A 121 -7.92 -7.46 -8.71
C LEU A 121 -8.83 -8.33 -7.87
N ARG A 122 -8.46 -9.61 -7.75
CA ARG A 122 -9.01 -10.51 -6.75
C ARG A 122 -8.04 -10.56 -5.57
N PHE A 123 -8.39 -9.86 -4.49
CA PHE A 123 -7.61 -9.84 -3.27
C PHE A 123 -7.56 -11.22 -2.60
N LEU A 124 -6.37 -11.59 -2.12
CA LEU A 124 -6.09 -12.86 -1.46
C LEU A 124 -6.32 -12.76 0.04
N ASP A 125 -6.89 -13.80 0.65
CA ASP A 125 -7.03 -13.82 2.09
C ASP A 125 -5.68 -13.66 2.81
N PRO A 126 -5.67 -12.94 3.95
CA PRO A 126 -4.46 -12.73 4.73
C PRO A 126 -3.91 -14.07 5.24
N THR A 127 -2.60 -14.17 5.23
CA THR A 127 -1.81 -15.27 5.79
C THR A 127 -1.13 -14.80 7.06
N ALA A 128 -0.61 -15.74 7.86
CA ALA A 128 0.14 -15.40 9.07
C ALA A 128 1.36 -14.49 8.78
N ALA A 129 1.96 -14.60 7.59
CA ALA A 129 3.10 -13.79 7.17
C ALA A 129 2.73 -12.33 6.84
N ASP A 130 1.45 -12.04 6.61
CA ASP A 130 0.99 -10.67 6.32
C ASP A 130 0.83 -9.83 7.61
N ALA A 131 0.74 -10.48 8.77
CA ALA A 131 0.67 -9.80 10.06
C ALA A 131 2.07 -9.57 10.65
N PRO A 132 2.31 -8.45 11.34
CA PRO A 132 3.55 -8.25 12.07
C PRO A 132 3.68 -9.28 13.19
N SER A 133 4.90 -9.79 13.39
CA SER A 133 5.21 -10.74 14.48
C SER A 133 5.13 -10.05 15.85
N THR A 134 5.03 -10.85 16.91
CA THR A 134 5.03 -10.34 18.28
C THR A 134 6.31 -9.55 18.59
N GLU A 135 7.45 -9.99 18.09
CA GLU A 135 8.75 -9.32 18.22
C GLU A 135 8.76 -7.99 17.48
N GLN A 136 8.21 -7.94 16.26
CA GLN A 136 8.09 -6.71 15.48
C GLN A 136 7.18 -5.70 16.21
N LEU A 137 6.01 -6.12 16.71
CA LEU A 137 5.11 -5.25 17.47
C LEU A 137 5.77 -4.76 18.78
N SER A 138 6.51 -5.61 19.47
CA SER A 138 7.24 -5.26 20.68
C SER A 138 8.38 -4.27 20.42
N ALA A 139 9.07 -4.41 19.29
CA ALA A 139 10.08 -3.46 18.85
C ALA A 139 9.47 -2.09 18.53
N LEU A 140 8.31 -2.03 17.87
CA LEU A 140 7.59 -0.78 17.62
C LEU A 140 7.20 -0.10 18.94
N LYS A 141 6.61 -0.84 19.88
CA LYS A 141 6.27 -0.34 21.23
C LYS A 141 7.50 0.19 21.98
N SER A 142 8.61 -0.55 21.92
CA SER A 142 9.87 -0.14 22.55
C SER A 142 10.43 1.14 21.92
N SER A 143 10.38 1.27 20.60
CA SER A 143 10.77 2.49 19.89
C SER A 143 9.95 3.70 20.34
N ILE A 144 8.63 3.54 20.46
CA ILE A 144 7.72 4.59 20.94
C ILE A 144 8.08 4.98 22.38
N ALA A 145 8.20 4.00 23.27
CA ALA A 145 8.50 4.24 24.68
C ALA A 145 9.83 5.01 24.87
N ASN A 146 10.86 4.63 24.11
CA ASN A 146 12.19 5.21 24.19
C ASN A 146 12.35 6.54 23.45
N THR A 147 11.35 6.99 22.69
CA THR A 147 11.41 8.28 22.00
C THR A 147 11.32 9.42 23.02
N ALA A 148 12.33 10.28 23.05
CA ALA A 148 12.31 11.53 23.81
C ALA A 148 11.34 12.51 23.16
N VAL A 149 10.60 13.29 23.94
CA VAL A 149 9.59 14.23 23.44
C VAL A 149 10.11 15.66 23.57
N GLU A 150 11.14 15.98 22.78
CA GLU A 150 11.92 17.21 22.94
C GLU A 150 11.91 18.09 21.68
N ASP A 151 11.81 17.48 20.49
CA ASP A 151 11.89 18.17 19.20
C ASP A 151 10.65 17.96 18.30
N GLY A 152 10.66 18.57 17.12
CA GLY A 152 9.58 18.44 16.14
C GLY A 152 9.48 17.07 15.47
N PHE A 153 10.54 16.26 15.49
CA PHE A 153 10.59 14.93 14.87
C PHE A 153 9.99 13.84 15.77
N SER A 154 9.96 14.08 17.08
CA SER A 154 9.38 13.21 18.10
C SER A 154 7.94 12.78 17.76
N ARG A 155 7.17 13.66 17.10
CA ARG A 155 5.80 13.37 16.64
C ARG A 155 5.76 12.23 15.63
N ASP A 156 6.58 12.30 14.58
CA ASP A 156 6.62 11.28 13.54
C ASP A 156 7.24 9.97 14.06
N LEU A 157 8.26 10.07 14.93
CA LEU A 157 8.90 8.90 15.55
C LEU A 157 7.94 8.10 16.45
N ILE A 158 6.86 8.70 16.94
CA ILE A 158 5.82 8.03 17.71
C ILE A 158 4.65 7.61 16.83
N LEU A 159 4.15 8.50 15.95
CA LEU A 159 3.00 8.22 15.11
C LEU A 159 3.28 7.15 14.06
N ALA A 160 4.44 7.20 13.39
CA ALA A 160 4.78 6.26 12.33
C ALA A 160 4.76 4.80 12.79
N PRO A 161 5.48 4.39 13.86
CA PRO A 161 5.40 3.02 14.34
C PRO A 161 4.01 2.65 14.89
N THR A 162 3.30 3.61 15.49
CA THR A 162 1.93 3.39 15.98
C THR A 162 0.98 3.04 14.83
N LEU A 163 0.93 3.89 13.80
CA LEU A 163 0.05 3.72 12.65
C LEU A 163 0.47 2.51 11.81
N ARG A 164 1.78 2.25 11.66
CA ARG A 164 2.27 1.08 10.94
C ARG A 164 1.80 -0.22 11.58
N GLY A 165 2.07 -0.41 12.88
CA GLY A 165 1.63 -1.62 13.58
C GLY A 165 0.11 -1.77 13.60
N PHE A 166 -0.62 -0.66 13.78
CA PHE A 166 -2.09 -0.64 13.72
C PHE A 166 -2.62 -1.08 12.36
N LEU A 167 -2.20 -0.39 11.28
CA LEU A 167 -2.71 -0.64 9.93
C LEU A 167 -2.28 -2.01 9.41
N ASP A 168 -1.05 -2.45 9.67
CA ASP A 168 -0.59 -3.78 9.26
C ASP A 168 -1.46 -4.89 9.89
N LEU A 169 -1.85 -4.72 11.17
CA LEU A 169 -2.80 -5.64 11.83
C LEU A 169 -4.21 -5.59 11.21
N VAL A 170 -4.74 -4.40 10.91
CA VAL A 170 -6.06 -4.27 10.26
C VAL A 170 -6.06 -4.93 8.87
N TYR A 171 -5.02 -4.70 8.07
CA TYR A 171 -4.90 -5.24 6.70
C TYR A 171 -4.69 -6.77 6.70
N ALA A 172 -4.09 -7.30 7.77
CA ALA A 172 -3.98 -8.73 8.01
C ALA A 172 -5.27 -9.38 8.57
N GLY A 173 -6.38 -8.65 8.68
CA GLY A 173 -7.65 -9.19 9.20
C GLY A 173 -7.70 -9.33 10.73
N ARG A 174 -6.87 -8.57 11.45
CA ARG A 174 -6.72 -8.59 12.91
C ARG A 174 -7.08 -7.23 13.53
N ALA A 175 -8.17 -6.59 13.09
CA ALA A 175 -8.56 -5.25 13.54
C ALA A 175 -8.70 -5.13 15.06
N THR A 176 -9.24 -6.14 15.75
CA THR A 176 -9.33 -6.13 17.22
C THR A 176 -7.95 -6.01 17.87
N ASP A 177 -6.97 -6.78 17.40
CA ASP A 177 -5.59 -6.71 17.89
C ASP A 177 -4.93 -5.38 17.51
N GLY A 178 -5.24 -4.85 16.32
CA GLY A 178 -4.83 -3.52 15.88
C GLY A 178 -5.28 -2.45 16.88
N TRP A 179 -6.56 -2.43 17.25
CA TRP A 179 -7.06 -1.45 18.21
C TRP A 179 -6.45 -1.59 19.60
N LEU A 180 -6.25 -2.82 20.08
CA LEU A 180 -5.55 -3.06 21.36
C LEU A 180 -4.10 -2.53 21.29
N PHE A 181 -3.39 -2.82 20.20
CA PHE A 181 -2.04 -2.29 19.94
C PHE A 181 -2.04 -0.76 19.92
N PHE A 182 -2.97 -0.14 19.19
CA PHE A 182 -3.10 1.31 19.11
C PHE A 182 -3.29 1.95 20.48
N ARG A 183 -4.18 1.39 21.31
CA ARG A 183 -4.44 1.89 22.67
C ARG A 183 -3.19 1.84 23.54
N GLU A 184 -2.45 0.73 23.51
CA GLU A 184 -1.17 0.64 24.23
C GLU A 184 -0.15 1.66 23.73
N CYS A 185 -0.01 1.84 22.41
CA CYS A 185 0.88 2.85 21.84
C CYS A 185 0.44 4.29 22.15
N TYR A 186 -0.87 4.52 22.25
CA TYR A 186 -1.42 5.81 22.66
C TYR A 186 -0.94 6.17 24.07
N ASP A 187 -1.04 5.24 25.01
CA ASP A 187 -0.60 5.42 26.39
C ASP A 187 0.93 5.54 26.50
N LEU A 188 1.69 4.79 25.70
CA LEU A 188 3.16 4.80 25.71
C LEU A 188 3.79 6.09 25.15
N GLY A 189 3.13 6.76 24.20
CA GLY A 189 3.74 7.86 23.44
C GLY A 189 2.83 9.03 23.12
N LEU A 190 1.60 8.78 22.64
CA LEU A 190 0.71 9.88 22.21
C LEU A 190 0.23 10.73 23.38
N GLU A 191 -0.04 10.13 24.53
CA GLU A 191 -0.39 10.87 25.74
C GLU A 191 0.76 11.80 26.19
N ARG A 192 2.02 11.33 26.07
CA ARG A 192 3.22 12.14 26.36
C ARG A 192 3.39 13.29 25.37
N LEU A 193 3.10 13.08 24.08
CA LEU A 193 3.08 14.13 23.06
C LEU A 193 2.02 15.19 23.33
N HIS A 194 0.84 14.80 23.84
CA HIS A 194 -0.18 15.76 24.24
C HIS A 194 0.27 16.59 25.44
N LYS A 195 0.83 15.94 26.47
CA LYS A 195 1.32 16.62 27.68
C LYS A 195 2.45 17.61 27.40
N SER A 196 3.29 17.35 26.39
CA SER A 196 4.36 18.27 25.97
C SER A 196 3.89 19.41 25.05
N GLY A 197 2.61 19.43 24.63
CA GLY A 197 2.09 20.40 23.67
C GLY A 197 2.57 20.18 22.23
N ARG A 198 3.28 19.09 21.95
CA ARG A 198 3.84 18.76 20.61
C ARG A 198 2.89 17.94 19.73
N ALA A 199 1.76 17.50 20.27
CA ALA A 199 0.75 16.77 19.50
C ALA A 199 0.08 17.63 18.40
N GLY A 200 0.13 18.96 18.50
CA GLY A 200 -0.39 19.86 17.47
C GLY A 200 -1.90 19.70 17.22
N ASP A 201 -2.23 19.26 16.01
CA ASP A 201 -3.58 19.07 15.44
C ASP A 201 -4.23 17.72 15.80
N LEU A 202 -3.52 16.83 16.51
CA LEU A 202 -4.03 15.51 16.85
C LEU A 202 -5.19 15.58 17.86
N PRO A 203 -6.18 14.66 17.76
CA PRO A 203 -7.28 14.59 18.72
C PRO A 203 -6.81 14.44 20.16
N ARG A 204 -7.36 15.25 21.08
CA ARG A 204 -6.95 15.30 22.50
C ARG A 204 -7.33 14.08 23.32
N SER A 205 -8.27 13.26 22.86
CA SER A 205 -8.69 12.04 23.56
C SER A 205 -8.50 10.82 22.66
N ARG A 206 -8.21 9.68 23.30
CA ARG A 206 -8.08 8.38 22.64
C ARG A 206 -9.30 8.06 21.79
N THR A 207 -10.51 8.20 22.33
CA THR A 207 -11.77 7.94 21.61
C THR A 207 -11.96 8.82 20.38
N ALA A 208 -11.57 10.11 20.46
CA ALA A 208 -11.61 11.00 19.30
C ALA A 208 -10.58 10.59 18.24
N PHE A 209 -9.41 10.12 18.67
CA PHE A 209 -8.39 9.56 17.77
C PHE A 209 -8.89 8.27 17.10
N GLU A 210 -9.46 7.33 17.85
CA GLU A 210 -10.07 6.11 17.30
C GLU A 210 -11.16 6.44 16.26
N SER A 211 -12.02 7.42 16.55
CA SER A 211 -13.06 7.88 15.63
C SER A 211 -12.48 8.49 14.35
N MET A 212 -11.42 9.31 14.47
CA MET A 212 -10.72 9.90 13.34
C MET A 212 -10.05 8.82 12.47
N LEU A 213 -9.40 7.83 13.09
CA LEU A 213 -8.79 6.69 12.38
C LEU A 213 -9.84 5.88 11.64
N LEU A 214 -10.96 5.57 12.30
CA LEU A 214 -12.05 4.82 11.67
C LEU A 214 -12.64 5.58 10.48
N ALA A 215 -12.89 6.88 10.63
CA ALA A 215 -13.38 7.73 9.56
C ALA A 215 -12.41 7.77 8.37
N HIS A 216 -11.11 7.91 8.63
CA HIS A 216 -10.09 7.95 7.57
C HIS A 216 -9.92 6.61 6.86
N MET A 217 -9.94 5.49 7.60
CA MET A 217 -9.98 4.15 6.99
C MET A 217 -11.20 3.99 6.07
N GLY A 218 -12.32 4.65 6.37
CA GLY A 218 -13.52 4.71 5.52
C GLY A 218 -13.31 5.39 4.17
N THR A 219 -12.22 6.14 3.99
CA THR A 219 -11.86 6.80 2.72
C THR A 219 -10.97 5.94 1.83
N SER A 220 -10.43 4.83 2.36
CA SER A 220 -9.61 3.90 1.61
C SER A 220 -10.39 3.30 0.42
N PRO A 221 -9.79 3.22 -0.78
CA PRO A 221 -10.39 2.50 -1.91
C PRO A 221 -10.58 0.99 -1.62
N TYR A 222 -9.95 0.47 -0.57
CA TYR A 222 -10.03 -0.92 -0.15
C TYR A 222 -10.93 -1.12 1.08
N PHE A 223 -11.69 -0.12 1.51
CA PHE A 223 -12.53 -0.22 2.72
C PHE A 223 -13.42 -1.47 2.74
N GLY A 224 -14.10 -1.79 1.63
CA GLY A 224 -14.93 -2.99 1.52
C GLY A 224 -14.14 -4.29 1.73
N GLU A 225 -12.89 -4.35 1.26
CA GLU A 225 -12.00 -5.49 1.45
C GLU A 225 -11.51 -5.59 2.90
N LEU A 226 -11.22 -4.45 3.55
CA LEU A 226 -10.87 -4.41 4.97
C LEU A 226 -12.02 -4.94 5.84
N ILE A 227 -13.26 -4.54 5.54
CA ILE A 227 -14.46 -5.06 6.22
C ILE A 227 -14.58 -6.57 6.03
N ARG A 228 -14.41 -7.07 4.79
CA ARG A 228 -14.48 -8.50 4.47
C ARG A 228 -13.48 -9.32 5.28
N ARG A 229 -12.20 -8.91 5.30
CA ARG A 229 -11.13 -9.60 6.02
C ARG A 229 -11.33 -9.62 7.52
N ASN A 230 -11.89 -8.54 8.07
CA ASN A 230 -12.13 -8.38 9.50
C ASN A 230 -13.54 -8.86 9.91
N ARG A 231 -14.10 -9.84 9.19
CA ARG A 231 -15.36 -10.51 9.55
C ARG A 231 -16.55 -9.54 9.67
N GLY A 232 -16.57 -8.49 8.86
CA GLY A 232 -17.67 -7.54 8.76
C GLY A 232 -17.49 -6.25 9.58
N SER A 233 -16.41 -6.08 10.33
CA SER A 233 -16.17 -4.84 11.08
C SER A 233 -14.69 -4.54 11.31
N ILE A 234 -14.31 -3.28 11.13
CA ILE A 234 -13.01 -2.74 11.57
C ILE A 234 -13.17 -1.74 12.73
N ALA A 235 -14.35 -1.66 13.33
CA ALA A 235 -14.61 -0.74 14.43
C ALA A 235 -13.80 -1.12 15.70
N PRO A 236 -13.46 -0.14 16.54
CA PRO A 236 -12.81 -0.42 17.82
C PRO A 236 -13.66 -1.34 18.68
N PRO A 237 -13.06 -2.33 19.37
CA PRO A 237 -13.79 -3.15 20.34
C PRO A 237 -14.24 -2.27 21.51
N PRO A 238 -15.30 -2.65 22.24
CA PRO A 238 -15.75 -1.95 23.44
C PRO A 238 -14.59 -1.71 24.42
N GLU A 239 -14.64 -0.59 25.14
CA GLU A 239 -13.70 -0.34 26.24
C GLU A 239 -13.88 -1.44 27.31
N ARG A 240 -12.77 -2.06 27.73
CA ARG A 240 -12.74 -2.99 28.86
C ARG A 240 -12.19 -2.28 30.09
#